data_AF-A0A966X4H6-F1
#
_entry.id   AF-A0A966X4H6-F1
#
_cell.length_a   1.000
_cell.length_b   1.000
_cell.length_c   1.000
_cell.angle_alpha   90.00
_cell.angle_beta   90.00
_cell.angle_gamma   90.00
#
_symmetry.space_group_name_H-M   'P 1'
#
loop_
_entity.id
_entity.type
_entity.pdbx_description
1 polymer ?
#
loop_
_entity_poly.entity_id
_entity_poly.type
_entity_poly.pdbx_seq_one_letter_code
_entity_poly.pdbx_strand_id
1 'polypeptide(L)' 'YSRAYLHHLDRCKEPLAATLGSIHNLHYYLHLMIEAREAIRLKRFNEWATSVYEGWGERPPVVK' A
#
# COMPACT_ATOMS: atom_id res chain seq x y z
N TYR A 1 -7.17 -13.32 -5.21
CA TYR A 1 -7.81 -14.01 -4.07
C TYR A 1 -8.76 -13.06 -3.38
N SER A 2 -9.89 -13.55 -2.87
CA SER A 2 -10.85 -12.71 -2.13
C SER A 2 -10.36 -12.48 -0.69
N ARG A 3 -10.84 -11.40 -0.06
CA ARG A 3 -10.59 -11.14 1.37
C ARG A 3 -11.09 -12.27 2.26
N ALA A 4 -12.24 -12.86 1.93
CA ALA A 4 -12.82 -14.00 2.64
C ALA A 4 -11.89 -15.23 2.58
N TYR A 5 -11.27 -15.48 1.42
CA TYR A 5 -10.33 -16.58 1.27
C TYR A 5 -9.03 -16.34 2.05
N LEU A 6 -8.45 -15.14 1.99
CA LEU A 6 -7.27 -14.81 2.80
C LEU A 6 -7.55 -14.92 4.31
N HIS A 7 -8.73 -14.47 4.75
CA HIS A 7 -9.18 -14.63 6.12
C HIS A 7 -9.29 -16.10 6.54
N HIS A 8 -9.84 -16.94 5.67
CA HIS A 8 -9.92 -18.38 5.90
C HIS A 8 -8.52 -19.01 6.07
N LEU A 9 -7.57 -18.72 5.18
CA LEU A 9 -6.21 -19.23 5.26
C LEU A 9 -5.50 -18.82 6.56
N ASP A 10 -5.66 -17.56 6.97
CA ASP A 10 -5.10 -17.04 8.22
C ASP A 10 -5.72 -17.75 9.45
N ARG A 11 -7.04 -17.93 9.46
CA ARG A 11 -7.75 -18.65 10.53
C ARG A 11 -7.34 -20.12 10.62
N CYS A 12 -7.01 -20.75 9.50
CA CYS A 12 -6.51 -22.12 9.42
C CYS A 12 -5.00 -22.23 9.69
N LYS A 13 -4.30 -21.10 9.93
CA LYS A 13 -2.85 -21.03 10.16
C LYS A 13 -2.02 -21.62 9.01
N GLU A 14 -2.50 -21.45 7.79
CA GLU A 14 -1.77 -21.93 6.61
C GLU A 14 -0.61 -21.00 6.25
N PRO A 15 0.58 -21.53 5.92
CA PRO A 15 1.72 -20.71 5.50
C PRO A 15 1.44 -19.90 4.23
N LEU A 16 0.50 -20.37 3.40
CA LEU A 16 0.06 -19.66 2.19
C LEU A 16 -0.52 -18.28 2.50
N ALA A 17 -1.14 -18.07 3.67
CA ALA A 17 -1.63 -16.76 4.10
C ALA A 17 -0.48 -15.73 4.14
N ALA A 18 0.65 -16.11 4.75
CA ALA A 18 1.83 -15.26 4.85
C ALA A 18 2.50 -15.02 3.49
N THR A 19 2.54 -16.04 2.63
CA THR A 19 3.07 -15.91 1.26
C THR A 19 2.24 -14.93 0.43
N LEU A 20 0.91 -15.08 0.42
CA LEU A 20 0.02 -14.19 -0.31
C LEU A 20 0.03 -12.77 0.26
N GLY A 21 0.10 -12.63 1.59
CA GLY A 21 0.27 -11.34 2.26
C GLY A 21 1.57 -10.64 1.83
N SER A 22 2.68 -11.37 1.79
CA SER A 22 3.99 -10.83 1.36
C SER A 22 3.96 -10.36 -0.10
N ILE A 23 3.37 -11.16 -1.00
CA ILE A 23 3.22 -10.80 -2.42
C ILE A 23 2.36 -9.55 -2.57
N HIS A 24 1.22 -9.50 -1.87
CA HIS A 24 0.31 -8.34 -1.91
C HIS A 24 0.98 -7.07 -1.41
N ASN A 25 1.65 -7.14 -0.25
CA ASN A 25 2.34 -6.01 0.34
C ASN A 25 3.45 -5.51 -0.57
N LEU A 26 4.30 -6.39 -1.09
CA LEU A 26 5.39 -6.00 -1.97
C LEU A 26 4.85 -5.31 -3.25
N HIS A 27 3.81 -5.86 -3.86
CA HIS A 27 3.18 -5.23 -5.01
C HIS A 27 2.65 -3.83 -4.68
N TYR A 28 2.00 -3.67 -3.53
CA TYR A 28 1.51 -2.37 -3.06
C TYR A 28 2.65 -1.36 -2.86
N TYR A 29 3.72 -1.73 -2.15
CA TYR A 29 4.87 -0.85 -1.92
C TYR A 29 5.56 -0.44 -3.21
N LEU A 30 5.75 -1.39 -4.14
CA LEU A 30 6.37 -1.09 -5.43
C LEU A 30 5.51 -0.12 -6.24
N HIS A 31 4.20 -0.33 -6.28
CA HIS A 31 3.26 0.58 -6.95
C HIS A 31 3.28 1.98 -6.33
N LEU A 32 3.17 2.06 -5.00
CA LEU A 32 3.22 3.31 -4.25
C LEU A 32 4.50 4.12 -4.58
N MET A 33 5.65 3.45 -4.63
CA MET A 33 6.91 4.10 -4.97
C MET A 33 7.03 4.49 -6.45
N ILE A 34 6.39 3.76 -7.36
CA ILE A 34 6.29 4.14 -8.79
C ILE A 34 5.50 5.45 -8.92
N GLU A 35 4.34 5.53 -8.29
CA GLU A 35 3.49 6.73 -8.32
C GLU A 35 4.18 7.93 -7.66
N ALA A 36 4.88 7.70 -6.55
CA ALA A 36 5.70 8.71 -5.88
C ALA A 36 6.73 9.34 -6.84
N ARG A 37 7.50 8.48 -7.54
CA ARG A 37 8.53 8.94 -8.50
C ARG A 37 7.91 9.72 -9.65
N GLU A 38 6.76 9.28 -10.15
CA GLU A 38 6.05 9.99 -11.22
C GLU A 38 5.51 11.35 -10.76
N ALA A 39 4.98 11.43 -9.54
CA ALA A 39 4.53 12.68 -8.96
C ALA A 39 5.67 13.68 -8.75
N ILE A 40 6.86 13.21 -8.36
CA ILE A 40 8.09 14.03 -8.29
C ILE A 40 8.44 14.57 -9.69
N ARG A 41 8.48 13.69 -10.71
CA ARG A 41 8.80 14.06 -12.09
C ARG A 41 7.86 15.14 -12.64
N LEU A 42 6.58 15.07 -12.26
CA LEU A 42 5.54 16.01 -12.66
C LEU A 42 5.40 17.22 -11.73
N LYS A 43 6.28 17.39 -10.73
CA LYS A 43 6.24 18.47 -9.72
C LYS A 43 4.90 18.56 -8.95
N ARG A 44 4.20 17.43 -8.78
CA ARG A 44 2.91 17.32 -8.07
C ARG A 44 2.97 16.40 -6.85
N PHE A 45 4.16 16.20 -6.29
CA PHE A 45 4.38 15.25 -5.20
C PHE A 45 3.53 15.54 -3.96
N ASN A 46 3.37 16.81 -3.56
CA ASN A 46 2.60 17.19 -2.37
C ASN A 46 1.11 16.87 -2.51
N GLU A 47 0.53 17.13 -3.69
CA GLU A 47 -0.87 16.79 -3.98
C GLU A 47 -1.08 15.28 -3.96
N TRP A 48 -0.19 14.53 -4.62
CA TRP A 48 -0.21 13.07 -4.61
C TRP A 48 -0.08 12.52 -3.19
N ALA A 49 0.90 12.98 -2.41
CA ALA A 49 1.11 12.54 -1.04
C ALA A 49 -0.13 12.80 -0.18
N THR A 50 -0.74 13.99 -0.31
CA THR A 50 -1.97 14.33 0.42
C THR A 50 -3.08 13.32 0.11
N SER A 51 -3.30 13.00 -1.17
CA SER A 51 -4.32 12.00 -1.55
C SER A 51 -4.05 10.59 -1.01
N VAL A 52 -2.77 10.19 -0.92
CA VAL A 52 -2.37 8.90 -0.33
C VAL A 52 -2.66 8.88 1.17
N TYR A 53 -2.24 9.91 1.90
CA TYR A 53 -2.49 10.03 3.34
C TYR A 53 -3.99 10.08 3.65
N GLU A 54 -4.79 10.81 2.86
CA GLU A 54 -6.25 10.81 2.97
C GLU A 54 -6.84 9.41 2.79
N GLY A 55 -6.35 8.64 1.81
CA GLY A 55 -6.73 7.24 1.59
C GLY A 55 -6.37 6.31 2.75
N TRP A 56 -5.31 6.62 3.49
CA TRP A 56 -4.94 5.91 4.73
C TRP A 56 -5.70 6.38 5.97
N GLY A 57 -6.46 7.49 5.86
CA GLY A 57 -7.08 8.13 7.02
C GLY A 57 -6.06 8.81 7.94
N GLU A 58 -4.87 9.12 7.43
CA GLU A 58 -3.77 9.78 8.15
C GLU A 58 -3.53 11.19 7.60
N ARG A 59 -2.73 12.00 8.31
CA ARG A 59 -2.32 13.33 7.84
C ARG A 59 -0.87 13.30 7.38
N PRO A 60 -0.51 13.99 6.29
CA PRO A 60 0.88 14.11 5.87
C PRO A 60 1.74 14.71 7.00
N PRO A 61 2.96 14.18 7.23
CA PRO A 61 3.86 14.77 8.20
C PRO A 61 4.27 16.18 7.76
N VAL A 62 4.34 17.09 8.73
CA VAL A 62 4.83 18.46 8.48
C VAL A 62 6.35 18.38 8.31
N VAL A 63 6.81 18.48 7.07
CA VAL A 63 8.24 18.59 6.75
C VAL A 63 8.69 19.98 7.20
N LYS A 64 9.68 20.06 8.10
CA LYS A 64 10.31 21.32 8.53
C LYS A 64 11.25 21.86 7.46
#